data_AF-A0A831TFS5-F1
#
_entry.id   AF-A0A831TFS5-F1
#
_cell.length_a   1.000
_cell.length_b   1.000
_cell.length_c   1.000
_cell.angle_alpha   90.00
_cell.angle_beta   90.00
_cell.angle_gamma   90.00
#
_symmetry.space_group_name_H-M   'P 1'
#
loop_
_entity.id
_entity.type
_entity.pdbx_description
1 polymer ?
#
loop_
_entity_poly.entity_id
_entity_poly.type
_entity_poly.pdbx_seq_one_letter_code
_entity_poly.pdbx_strand_id
1 'polypeptide(L)'
;MDSQHEQRDTWSRISTLPAVRLIQSGLRQARRFRGVLLLAVAASAIWLLLAWPAATSGPRELRFGPEADTYVEERSPDRSFGAESELLVDGSPRRETYLRFTVTGIQGPVERATLRVYVTDSTANGPIAYAANNDWDEATLTWSNRPGVKGSPLHDHCTL
;
A
#
# COMPACT_ATOMS: atom_id res chain seq x y z
N MET A 1 9.18 80.17 78.07
CA MET A 1 10.38 79.46 78.56
C MET A 1 10.14 78.00 78.26
N ASP A 2 10.98 77.22 77.62
CA ASP A 2 12.35 77.34 77.13
C ASP A 2 12.37 76.24 76.05
N SER A 3 12.87 76.45 74.83
CA SER A 3 14.30 76.30 74.56
C SER A 3 14.79 74.94 75.05
N GLN A 4 15.51 74.13 74.31
CA GLN A 4 16.31 74.32 73.13
C GLN A 4 16.81 72.88 72.92
N HIS A 5 16.88 72.49 71.66
CA HIS A 5 18.09 71.91 71.12
C HIS A 5 18.49 70.47 71.46
N GLU A 6 19.06 69.89 70.41
CA GLU A 6 20.29 69.10 70.52
C GLU A 6 20.19 67.60 70.70
N GLN A 7 19.43 66.96 69.81
CA GLN A 7 19.91 65.76 69.10
C GLN A 7 19.34 65.85 67.67
N ARG A 8 19.88 66.65 66.75
CA ARG A 8 21.26 66.57 66.22
C ARG A 8 21.65 65.12 66.05
N ASP A 9 21.40 64.59 64.87
CA ASP A 9 22.35 64.60 63.75
C ASP A 9 22.81 63.15 63.59
N THR A 10 23.01 62.73 62.35
CA THR A 10 23.26 61.34 61.93
C THR A 10 21.96 60.52 61.98
N TRP A 11 21.22 60.31 60.90
CA TRP A 11 21.65 59.61 59.70
C TRP A 11 20.85 60.09 58.48
N SER A 12 21.02 61.37 58.17
CA SER A 12 20.75 61.91 56.85
C SER A 12 21.90 61.55 55.92
N ARG A 13 21.98 60.31 55.43
CA ARG A 13 22.83 60.01 54.26
C ARG A 13 22.26 58.89 53.37
N ILE A 14 21.80 59.35 52.18
CA ILE A 14 22.14 58.78 50.87
C ILE A 14 21.27 57.56 50.47
N SER A 15 20.48 57.54 49.39
CA SER A 15 20.37 58.44 48.24
C SER A 15 19.11 58.14 47.39
N THR A 16 18.49 59.24 46.97
CA THR A 16 17.63 59.55 45.81
C THR A 16 17.70 58.64 44.56
N LEU A 17 16.55 58.14 44.07
CA LEU A 17 15.72 58.56 42.88
C LEU A 17 16.22 58.01 41.51
N PRO A 18 15.38 57.77 40.45
CA PRO A 18 14.03 58.30 40.21
C PRO A 18 12.94 57.35 39.62
N ALA A 19 11.70 57.75 39.84
CA ALA A 19 10.50 57.68 39.00
C ALA A 19 10.43 56.77 37.76
N VAL A 20 9.39 55.93 37.70
CA VAL A 20 8.41 55.98 36.58
C VAL A 20 6.99 55.87 37.12
N ARG A 21 6.19 56.83 36.68
CA ARG A 21 4.77 57.07 36.95
C ARG A 21 3.87 55.95 36.43
N LEU A 22 2.74 55.76 37.11
CA LEU A 22 1.34 55.76 36.62
C LEU A 22 0.55 54.76 37.49
N ILE A 23 -0.06 55.19 38.60
CA ILE A 23 -1.40 55.82 38.67
C ILE A 23 -2.46 55.10 37.82
N GLN A 24 -3.21 54.23 38.51
CA GLN A 24 -4.67 54.13 38.59
C GLN A 24 -5.51 54.13 37.29
N SER A 25 -6.22 53.02 37.09
CA SER A 25 -7.67 52.93 36.76
C SER A 25 -7.95 51.47 36.34
N GLY A 26 -9.05 50.80 36.66
CA GLY A 26 -10.23 51.17 37.42
C GLY A 26 -10.83 49.89 38.00
N LEU A 27 -11.09 49.91 39.31
CA LEU A 27 -12.11 49.07 39.91
C LEU A 27 -13.45 49.53 39.36
N ARG A 28 -14.10 48.75 38.50
CA ARG A 28 -15.57 48.60 38.43
C ARG A 28 -15.97 47.61 37.34
N GLN A 29 -16.83 46.67 37.73
CA GLN A 29 -17.61 45.76 36.88
C GLN A 29 -16.78 44.64 36.21
N ALA A 30 -17.04 43.36 36.36
CA ALA A 30 -18.32 42.69 36.58
C ALA A 30 -18.13 41.48 37.50
N ARG A 31 -18.87 41.49 38.61
CA ARG A 31 -19.29 40.26 39.28
C ARG A 31 -20.08 39.43 38.26
N ARG A 32 -19.77 38.14 38.18
CA ARG A 32 -20.54 37.05 37.54
C ARG A 32 -20.34 36.85 36.02
N PHE A 33 -19.15 36.42 35.63
CA PHE A 33 -18.99 35.52 34.47
C PHE A 33 -18.28 34.23 34.89
N ARG A 34 -18.83 33.56 35.91
CA ARG A 34 -18.35 32.28 36.45
C ARG A 34 -19.11 31.05 35.91
N GLY A 35 -19.90 31.18 34.84
CA GLY A 35 -20.92 30.20 34.51
C GLY A 35 -21.14 29.82 33.05
N VAL A 36 -20.22 30.10 32.13
CA VAL A 36 -20.41 29.71 30.70
C VAL A 36 -19.23 28.92 30.12
N LEU A 37 -18.13 28.72 30.86
CA LEU A 37 -16.97 27.97 30.37
C LEU A 37 -17.06 26.46 30.67
N LEU A 38 -18.21 25.81 30.47
CA LEU A 38 -18.35 24.34 30.53
C LEU A 38 -19.29 23.77 29.44
N LEU A 39 -19.55 24.52 28.37
CA LEU A 39 -20.30 24.02 27.19
C LEU A 39 -19.55 24.22 25.86
N ALA A 40 -18.25 24.53 25.89
CA ALA A 40 -17.41 24.63 24.68
C ALA A 40 -16.48 23.42 24.48
N VAL A 41 -16.43 22.48 25.43
CA VAL A 41 -15.57 21.28 25.35
C VAL A 41 -16.37 20.04 24.90
N ALA A 42 -17.68 19.98 25.15
CA ALA A 42 -18.51 18.84 24.76
C ALA A 42 -18.86 18.81 23.26
N ALA A 43 -18.95 19.97 22.60
CA ALA A 43 -19.27 20.05 21.17
C ALA A 43 -18.07 19.79 20.24
N SER A 44 -16.83 19.86 20.75
CA SER A 44 -15.61 19.64 19.98
C SER A 44 -15.10 18.19 20.03
N ALA A 45 -15.46 17.42 21.06
CA ALA A 45 -15.13 15.99 21.12
C ALA A 45 -15.99 15.12 20.19
N ILE A 46 -17.21 15.56 19.84
CA ILE A 46 -18.16 14.80 19.02
C ILE A 46 -17.92 14.99 17.51
N TRP A 47 -17.20 16.03 17.09
CA TRP A 47 -16.77 16.17 15.69
C TRP A 47 -15.49 15.40 15.35
N LEU A 48 -14.67 15.02 16.34
CA LEU A 48 -13.45 14.22 16.11
C LEU A 48 -13.70 12.70 16.07
N LEU A 49 -14.88 12.23 16.46
CA LEU A 49 -15.23 10.81 16.51
C LEU A 49 -15.99 10.29 15.26
N LEU A 50 -16.43 11.17 14.34
CA LEU A 50 -17.14 10.77 13.11
C LEU A 50 -16.26 10.68 11.86
N ALA A 51 -15.01 11.14 11.92
CA ALA A 51 -14.08 11.07 10.79
C ALA A 51 -13.03 9.98 11.04
N TRP A 52 -13.45 8.74 11.33
CA TRP A 52 -12.53 7.61 11.26
C TRP A 52 -12.34 7.28 9.78
N PRO A 53 -11.15 7.46 9.20
CA PRO A 53 -10.93 7.02 7.83
C PRO A 53 -11.07 5.49 7.85
N ALA A 54 -12.13 4.97 7.21
CA ALA A 54 -12.13 3.57 6.84
C ALA A 54 -10.91 3.37 5.94
N ALA A 55 -9.96 2.53 6.36
CA ALA A 55 -8.87 2.12 5.52
C ALA A 55 -9.45 1.24 4.40
N THR A 56 -9.87 1.86 3.30
CA THR A 56 -10.23 1.12 2.09
C THR A 56 -8.94 0.58 1.50
N SER A 57 -8.71 -0.73 1.63
CA SER A 57 -7.64 -1.39 0.89
C SER A 57 -7.98 -1.30 -0.59
N GLY A 58 -7.17 -0.55 -1.35
CA GLY A 58 -7.28 -0.52 -2.80
C GLY A 58 -6.90 -1.87 -3.44
N PRO A 59 -7.07 -2.01 -4.76
CA PRO A 59 -6.66 -3.21 -5.48
C PRO A 59 -5.19 -3.56 -5.19
N ARG A 60 -4.94 -4.82 -4.85
CA ARG A 60 -3.60 -5.33 -4.56
C ARG A 60 -3.06 -6.10 -5.76
N GLU A 61 -1.87 -5.74 -6.23
CA GLU A 61 -1.14 -6.53 -7.22
C GLU A 61 -0.43 -7.71 -6.54
N LEU A 62 -0.61 -8.91 -7.08
CA LEU A 62 0.11 -10.12 -6.70
C LEU A 62 0.88 -10.65 -7.90
N ARG A 63 2.08 -11.17 -7.66
CA ARG A 63 2.95 -11.75 -8.70
C ARG A 63 3.28 -13.19 -8.33
N PHE A 64 3.13 -14.08 -9.31
CA PHE A 64 3.40 -15.50 -9.16
C PHE A 64 4.35 -15.91 -10.30
N GLY A 65 5.46 -16.54 -9.93
CA GLY A 65 6.29 -17.25 -10.90
C GLY A 65 5.68 -18.62 -11.20
N PRO A 66 6.01 -19.24 -12.35
CA PRO A 66 5.64 -20.62 -12.57
C PRO A 66 6.30 -21.51 -11.50
N GLU A 67 5.54 -22.45 -10.96
CA GLU A 67 6.10 -23.51 -10.11
C GLU A 67 6.63 -24.69 -10.92
N ALA A 68 6.18 -24.79 -12.17
CA ALA A 68 6.67 -25.74 -13.15
C ALA A 68 6.45 -25.19 -14.56
N ASP A 69 7.41 -25.43 -15.44
CA ASP A 69 7.34 -25.06 -16.84
C ASP A 69 8.05 -26.06 -17.74
N THR A 70 7.44 -26.37 -18.87
CA THR A 70 8.05 -27.26 -19.85
C THR A 70 7.33 -27.11 -21.19
N TYR A 71 7.84 -27.75 -22.23
CA TYR A 71 7.12 -27.93 -23.47
C TYR A 71 7.18 -29.39 -23.93
N VAL A 72 6.26 -29.73 -24.83
CA VAL A 72 6.19 -31.05 -25.44
C VAL A 72 6.23 -30.90 -26.95
N GLU A 73 6.79 -31.89 -27.64
CA GLU A 73 6.99 -31.85 -29.08
C GLU A 73 6.44 -33.13 -29.74
N GLU A 74 5.58 -32.96 -30.73
CA GLU A 74 4.94 -34.08 -31.45
C GLU A 74 5.95 -35.04 -32.10
N ARG A 75 7.06 -34.49 -32.61
CA ARG A 75 8.10 -35.27 -33.28
C ARG A 75 8.94 -36.12 -32.33
N SER A 76 8.91 -35.81 -31.04
CA SER A 76 9.70 -36.48 -30.00
C SER A 76 8.76 -36.95 -28.87
N PRO A 77 7.82 -37.87 -29.15
CA PRO A 77 6.63 -38.00 -28.34
C PRO A 77 6.86 -38.53 -26.92
N ASP A 78 7.95 -39.26 -26.71
CA ASP A 78 8.32 -39.87 -25.43
C ASP A 78 9.48 -39.14 -24.72
N ARG A 79 9.95 -38.01 -25.27
CA ARG A 79 10.99 -37.18 -24.67
C ARG A 79 10.37 -36.11 -23.78
N SER A 80 10.92 -35.92 -22.58
CA SER A 80 10.63 -34.76 -21.73
C SER A 80 11.65 -33.63 -21.98
N PHE A 81 11.18 -32.39 -21.82
CA PHE A 81 11.96 -31.17 -22.05
C PHE A 81 11.96 -30.25 -20.82
N GLY A 82 11.58 -30.74 -19.64
CA GLY A 82 11.54 -29.97 -18.38
C GLY A 82 12.89 -29.52 -17.84
N ALA A 83 14.00 -29.77 -18.54
CA ALA A 83 15.32 -29.26 -18.18
C ALA A 83 15.87 -28.25 -19.20
N GLU A 84 15.12 -27.98 -20.28
CA GLU A 84 15.52 -27.00 -21.30
C GLU A 84 15.35 -25.58 -20.76
N SER A 85 16.25 -24.66 -21.14
CA SER A 85 16.21 -23.27 -20.68
C SER A 85 15.26 -22.38 -21.48
N GLU A 86 14.61 -22.92 -22.50
CA GLU A 86 13.71 -22.20 -23.41
C GLU A 86 12.39 -22.95 -23.55
N LEU A 87 11.31 -22.19 -23.76
CA LEU A 87 9.97 -22.71 -23.99
C LEU A 87 9.61 -22.50 -25.46
N LEU A 88 9.22 -23.58 -26.14
CA LEU A 88 8.91 -23.55 -27.56
C LEU A 88 7.42 -23.77 -27.81
N VAL A 89 6.83 -22.92 -28.66
CA VAL A 89 5.46 -23.05 -29.15
C VAL A 89 5.48 -22.94 -30.65
N ASP A 90 4.93 -23.94 -31.35
CA ASP A 90 4.94 -23.99 -32.81
C ASP A 90 3.80 -24.88 -33.32
N GLY A 91 3.37 -24.66 -34.56
CA GLY A 91 2.43 -25.51 -35.28
C GLY A 91 3.10 -26.63 -36.09
N SER A 92 4.40 -26.52 -36.44
CA SER A 92 5.07 -27.52 -37.29
C SER A 92 6.60 -27.59 -37.08
N PRO A 93 7.14 -28.62 -36.39
CA PRO A 93 6.39 -29.66 -35.68
C PRO A 93 5.56 -29.03 -34.56
N ARG A 94 4.44 -29.64 -34.21
CA ARG A 94 3.58 -29.08 -33.17
C ARG A 94 4.31 -29.13 -31.82
N ARG A 95 4.41 -27.97 -31.17
CA ARG A 95 5.01 -27.77 -29.85
C ARG A 95 4.07 -27.02 -28.94
N GLU A 96 3.91 -27.51 -27.73
CA GLU A 96 2.97 -26.96 -26.75
C GLU A 96 3.70 -26.71 -25.44
N THR A 97 3.62 -25.48 -24.95
CA THR A 97 4.17 -25.08 -23.65
C THR A 97 3.14 -25.25 -22.55
N TYR A 98 3.56 -25.82 -21.42
CA TYR A 98 2.79 -25.96 -20.20
C TYR A 98 3.42 -25.11 -19.11
N LEU A 99 2.59 -24.27 -18.47
CA LEU A 99 2.97 -23.44 -17.34
C LEU A 99 2.02 -23.73 -16.19
N ARG A 100 2.57 -23.95 -15.01
CA ARG A 100 1.78 -24.17 -13.78
C ARG A 100 2.14 -23.13 -12.74
N PHE A 101 1.12 -22.65 -12.02
CA PHE A 101 1.27 -21.61 -11.01
C PHE A 101 0.56 -22.03 -9.72
N THR A 102 1.27 -21.97 -8.59
CA THR A 102 0.61 -21.96 -7.28
C THR A 102 0.19 -20.52 -6.95
N VAL A 103 -1.11 -20.27 -7.03
CA VAL A 103 -1.71 -18.96 -6.77
C VAL A 103 -2.37 -18.97 -5.39
N THR A 104 -1.85 -18.15 -4.47
CA THR A 104 -2.33 -18.08 -3.08
C THR A 104 -2.47 -16.63 -2.63
N GLY A 105 -3.19 -16.41 -1.52
CA GLY A 105 -3.29 -15.08 -0.90
C GLY A 105 -4.20 -14.09 -1.64
N ILE A 106 -5.06 -14.55 -2.56
CA ILE A 106 -6.11 -13.74 -3.17
C ILE A 106 -7.19 -13.47 -2.13
N GLN A 107 -7.51 -12.20 -1.91
CA GLN A 107 -8.60 -11.75 -1.05
C GLN A 107 -9.58 -10.93 -1.90
N GLY A 108 -10.85 -11.35 -1.91
CA GLY A 108 -11.87 -10.70 -2.74
C GLY A 108 -11.80 -11.08 -4.23
N PRO A 109 -12.57 -10.39 -5.09
CA PRO A 109 -12.65 -10.70 -6.51
C PRO A 109 -11.37 -10.31 -7.28
N VAL A 110 -11.04 -11.09 -8.31
CA VAL A 110 -9.92 -10.80 -9.21
C VAL A 110 -10.39 -9.88 -10.33
N GLU A 111 -9.86 -8.66 -10.39
CA GLU A 111 -10.20 -7.68 -11.42
C GLU A 111 -9.46 -7.92 -12.75
N ARG A 112 -8.21 -8.38 -12.67
CA ARG A 112 -7.34 -8.62 -13.84
C ARG A 112 -6.33 -9.71 -13.54
N ALA A 113 -6.13 -10.61 -14.50
CA ALA A 113 -5.02 -11.54 -14.55
C ALA A 113 -4.20 -11.29 -15.81
N THR A 114 -2.88 -11.25 -15.70
CA THR A 114 -1.98 -11.02 -16.84
C THR A 114 -0.89 -12.08 -16.84
N LEU A 115 -0.87 -12.88 -17.89
CA LEU A 115 0.26 -13.75 -18.19
C LEU A 115 1.32 -12.94 -18.94
N ARG A 116 2.56 -12.95 -18.45
CA ARG A 116 3.69 -12.29 -19.10
C ARG A 116 4.74 -13.34 -19.44
N VAL A 117 5.11 -13.39 -20.71
CA VAL A 117 6.15 -14.29 -21.25
C VAL A 117 7.19 -13.45 -21.96
N TYR A 118 8.45 -13.84 -21.87
CA TYR A 118 9.55 -13.21 -22.59
C TYR A 118 9.75 -13.93 -23.92
N VAL A 119 9.72 -13.18 -25.03
CA VAL A 119 9.83 -13.73 -26.38
C VAL A 119 11.27 -13.55 -26.87
N THR A 120 11.93 -14.65 -27.21
CA THR A 120 13.29 -14.67 -27.79
C THR A 120 13.26 -14.79 -29.30
N ASP A 121 12.27 -15.51 -29.86
CA ASP A 121 12.00 -15.62 -31.29
C ASP A 121 10.52 -15.34 -31.55
N SER A 122 10.23 -14.31 -32.36
CA SER A 122 8.87 -13.78 -32.51
C SER A 122 8.20 -14.28 -33.78
N THR A 123 6.94 -14.69 -33.67
CA THR A 123 6.05 -14.98 -34.78
C THR A 123 5.11 -13.81 -35.07
N ALA A 124 4.51 -13.77 -36.27
CA ALA A 124 3.55 -12.73 -36.65
C ALA A 124 2.33 -12.67 -35.71
N ASN A 125 1.90 -13.83 -35.20
CA ASN A 125 0.85 -13.97 -34.20
C ASN A 125 1.43 -14.62 -32.95
N GLY A 126 1.09 -14.09 -31.78
CA GLY A 126 1.45 -14.70 -30.50
C GLY A 126 0.69 -16.01 -30.24
N PRO A 127 1.15 -16.81 -29.27
CA PRO A 127 0.51 -18.07 -28.92
C PRO A 127 -0.88 -17.84 -28.29
N ILE A 128 -1.77 -18.81 -28.50
CA ILE A 128 -3.09 -18.87 -27.85
C ILE A 128 -2.93 -19.57 -26.50
N ALA A 129 -3.49 -19.00 -25.43
CA ALA A 129 -3.45 -19.59 -24.11
C ALA A 129 -4.73 -20.38 -23.81
N TYR A 130 -4.57 -21.59 -23.27
CA TYR A 130 -5.67 -22.45 -22.82
C TYR A 130 -5.46 -22.87 -21.36
N ALA A 131 -6.54 -23.20 -20.69
CA ALA A 131 -6.45 -23.94 -19.43
C ALA A 131 -6.07 -25.41 -19.71
N ALA A 132 -5.35 -26.04 -18.78
CA ALA A 132 -5.02 -27.46 -18.81
C ALA A 132 -5.28 -28.10 -17.43
N ASN A 133 -5.18 -29.43 -17.32
CA ASN A 133 -5.12 -30.04 -15.99
C ASN A 133 -3.80 -29.68 -15.28
N ASN A 134 -3.80 -29.85 -13.96
CA ASN A 134 -2.68 -29.56 -13.08
C ASN A 134 -1.89 -30.80 -12.63
N ASP A 135 -2.28 -31.98 -13.11
CA ASP A 135 -1.86 -33.32 -12.67
C ASP A 135 -0.65 -33.86 -13.45
N TRP A 136 0.21 -32.96 -13.93
CA TRP A 136 1.45 -33.31 -14.63
C TRP A 136 2.68 -33.01 -13.81
N ASP A 137 3.81 -33.63 -14.16
CA ASP A 137 5.10 -33.40 -13.54
C ASP A 137 6.11 -32.97 -14.60
N GLU A 138 6.83 -31.88 -14.33
CA GLU A 138 7.74 -31.22 -15.27
C GLU A 138 8.83 -32.14 -15.81
N ALA A 139 9.38 -33.02 -14.95
CA ALA A 139 10.47 -33.89 -15.32
C ALA A 139 10.03 -35.04 -16.24
N THR A 140 8.74 -35.38 -16.21
CA THR A 140 8.18 -36.57 -16.87
C THR A 140 7.09 -36.25 -17.90
N LEU A 141 6.76 -34.96 -18.11
CA LEU A 141 5.82 -34.57 -19.14
C LEU A 141 6.42 -34.80 -20.53
N THR A 142 5.64 -35.46 -21.37
CA THR A 142 5.98 -35.84 -22.74
C THR A 142 4.77 -35.54 -23.62
N TRP A 143 4.92 -35.58 -24.93
CA TRP A 143 3.76 -35.47 -25.82
C TRP A 143 2.74 -36.57 -25.53
N SER A 144 3.19 -37.80 -25.30
CA SER A 144 2.35 -38.99 -25.12
C SER A 144 1.44 -38.92 -23.89
N ASN A 145 1.86 -38.24 -22.80
CA ASN A 145 1.12 -38.16 -21.54
C ASN A 145 0.62 -36.74 -21.18
N ARG A 146 0.72 -35.79 -22.12
CA ARG A 146 0.33 -34.40 -21.86
C ARG A 146 -1.18 -34.23 -21.61
N PRO A 147 -1.59 -33.35 -20.68
CA PRO A 147 -2.98 -32.97 -20.54
C PRO A 147 -3.52 -32.26 -21.78
N GLY A 148 -4.74 -32.58 -22.19
CA GLY A 148 -5.45 -31.82 -23.22
C GLY A 148 -5.84 -30.41 -22.76
N VAL A 149 -6.12 -29.54 -23.72
CA VAL A 149 -6.70 -28.21 -23.47
C VAL A 149 -8.10 -28.32 -22.86
N LYS A 150 -8.47 -27.32 -22.06
CA LYS A 150 -9.78 -27.21 -21.42
C LYS A 150 -10.50 -25.94 -21.84
N GLY A 151 -11.76 -26.11 -22.25
CA GLY A 151 -12.66 -25.01 -22.56
C GLY A 151 -12.22 -24.20 -23.78
N SER A 152 -12.75 -22.99 -23.86
CA SER A 152 -12.39 -22.01 -24.89
C SER A 152 -11.03 -21.35 -24.58
N PRO A 153 -10.38 -20.73 -25.58
CA PRO A 153 -9.19 -19.91 -25.35
C PRO A 153 -9.38 -18.94 -24.18
N LEU A 154 -8.40 -18.88 -23.27
CA LEU A 154 -8.34 -17.89 -22.19
C LEU A 154 -7.93 -16.52 -22.73
N HIS A 155 -7.17 -16.54 -23.82
CA HIS A 155 -6.78 -15.38 -24.59
C HIS A 155 -6.78 -15.79 -26.05
N ASP A 156 -7.64 -15.18 -26.86
CA ASP A 156 -7.51 -15.21 -28.30
C ASP A 156 -6.79 -13.94 -28.74
N HIS A 157 -5.68 -14.11 -29.46
CA HIS A 157 -5.16 -13.02 -30.27
C HIS A 157 -5.91 -13.03 -31.60
N CYS A 158 -7.24 -12.90 -31.57
CA CYS A 158 -7.99 -12.65 -32.79
C CYS A 158 -7.97 -11.13 -33.04
N THR A 159 -6.99 -10.70 -33.81
CA THR A 159 -7.10 -9.48 -34.63
C THR A 159 -8.36 -9.58 -35.49
N LEU A 160 -9.26 -8.60 -35.31
CA LEU A 160 -10.35 -8.12 -36.18
C LEU A 160 -11.15 -9.15 -37.00
#